data_AF-A0A4Q6CKX0-F1
#
_entry.id   AF-A0A4Q6CKX0-F1
#
_cell.length_a   1.000
_cell.length_b   1.000
_cell.length_c   1.000
_cell.angle_alpha   90.00
_cell.angle_beta   90.00
_cell.angle_gamma   90.00
#
_symmetry.space_group_name_H-M   'P 1'
#
loop_
_entity.id
_entity.type
_entity.pdbx_description
1 polymer ?
#
loop_
_entity_poly.entity_id
_entity_poly.type
_entity_poly.pdbx_seq_one_letter_code
_entity_poly.pdbx_strand_id
1 'polypeptide(L)'
;MAMTQLTKRLNRIFENVLGCKLVYQPSEEIAATQFASLDVTALKANLTEAPQYIEGLDGKTFGFPIHIRGSFSGLAVVENFENARPQKLMMLAELLTMVMENGIRQEDRKERLRLIEERLTLLDEDSNVIPLRPARFGRVLQVVDTEMQSEMGDSPIVTTPLLLETDASFPLSRVGIEVHHSSKRWAFLSVEDLPADIFNSKENLEKLGGLTLFIRDLSTLTTSQQTKLAEYLASEPSEDMPHVIAGINESAETLVQAGRLLPQLVQLFAVSSLQTTNKTAGQIAKELIDATLQHIMQKTMETHAVGEHFIPFNMQYFNSDETNSFH
;
A
#
# COMPACT_ATOMS: atom_id res chain seq x y z
N MET A 1 16.89 8.94 -15.51
CA MET A 1 16.63 9.20 -16.96
C MET A 1 15.77 10.45 -17.21
N ALA A 2 14.70 10.66 -16.42
CA ALA A 2 13.82 11.84 -16.50
C ALA A 2 14.57 13.18 -16.47
N MET A 3 15.50 13.35 -15.52
CA MET A 3 16.24 14.60 -15.37
C MET A 3 17.09 14.98 -16.57
N THR A 4 17.69 14.00 -17.24
CA THR A 4 18.51 14.23 -18.42
C THR A 4 17.67 14.79 -19.58
N GLN A 5 16.42 14.36 -19.73
CA GLN A 5 15.52 14.88 -20.78
C GLN A 5 15.00 16.28 -20.45
N LEU A 6 14.63 16.53 -19.19
CA LEU A 6 14.20 17.84 -18.73
C LEU A 6 15.33 18.88 -18.89
N THR A 7 16.54 18.54 -18.45
CA THR A 7 17.73 19.38 -18.58
C THR A 7 18.03 19.71 -20.05
N LYS A 8 17.90 18.74 -20.97
CA LYS A 8 18.06 18.99 -22.42
C LYS A 8 17.04 19.99 -22.98
N ARG A 9 15.80 19.97 -22.49
CA ARG A 9 14.76 20.93 -22.91
C ARG A 9 15.05 22.33 -22.37
N LEU A 10 15.42 22.42 -21.10
CA LEU A 10 15.76 23.69 -20.46
C LEU A 10 17.04 24.29 -21.03
N ASN A 11 18.02 23.47 -21.40
CA ASN A 11 19.22 23.94 -22.07
C ASN A 11 18.94 24.77 -23.30
N ARG A 12 17.98 24.36 -24.14
CA ARG A 12 17.62 25.15 -25.32
C ARG A 12 17.08 26.53 -24.96
N ILE A 13 16.41 26.68 -23.82
CA ILE A 13 15.88 27.97 -23.37
C ILE A 13 17.01 28.80 -22.77
N PHE A 14 17.85 28.19 -21.93
CA PHE A 14 18.96 28.87 -21.26
C PHE A 14 20.04 29.33 -22.24
N GLU A 15 20.39 28.51 -23.23
CA GLU A 15 21.34 28.90 -24.28
C GLU A 15 20.80 30.05 -25.14
N ASN A 16 19.53 29.99 -25.54
CA ASN A 16 18.93 31.00 -26.43
C ASN A 16 18.59 32.33 -25.73
N VAL A 17 18.18 32.29 -24.46
CA VAL A 17 17.69 33.47 -23.73
C VAL A 17 18.76 34.07 -22.83
N LEU A 18 19.57 33.23 -22.18
CA LEU A 18 20.52 33.64 -21.15
C LEU A 18 21.99 33.46 -21.58
N GLY A 19 22.24 32.80 -22.71
CA GLY A 19 23.60 32.53 -23.20
C GLY A 19 24.39 31.58 -22.30
N CYS A 20 23.72 30.82 -21.44
CA CYS A 20 24.35 29.91 -20.49
C CYS A 20 23.93 28.46 -20.71
N LYS A 21 24.73 27.54 -20.19
CA LYS A 21 24.48 26.10 -20.31
C LYS A 21 24.10 25.51 -18.96
N LEU A 22 23.01 24.77 -18.92
CA LEU A 22 22.48 24.09 -17.75
C LEU A 22 22.85 22.59 -17.78
N VAL A 23 23.48 22.10 -16.73
CA VAL A 23 23.84 20.70 -16.57
C VAL A 23 23.29 20.22 -15.24
N TYR A 24 22.61 19.08 -15.22
CA TYR A 24 22.21 18.46 -13.96
C TYR A 24 23.31 17.50 -13.52
N GLN A 25 23.78 17.66 -12.29
CA GLN A 25 24.79 16.82 -11.67
C GLN A 25 24.19 16.10 -10.45
N PRO A 26 24.01 14.77 -10.49
CA PRO A 26 23.53 13.98 -9.37
C PRO A 26 24.42 14.16 -8.13
N SER A 27 23.85 14.06 -6.93
CA SER A 27 24.56 14.24 -5.65
C SER A 27 25.80 13.34 -5.47
N GLU A 28 25.79 12.18 -6.12
CA GLU A 28 26.85 11.18 -6.18
C GLU A 28 28.01 11.60 -7.09
N GLU A 29 27.73 12.38 -8.13
CA GLU A 29 28.70 12.80 -9.16
C GLU A 29 29.29 14.19 -8.88
N ILE A 30 28.85 14.88 -7.82
CA ILE A 30 29.39 16.20 -7.43
C ILE A 30 30.83 16.03 -6.95
N ALA A 31 31.79 16.39 -7.82
CA ALA A 31 33.19 16.39 -7.46
C ALA A 31 33.48 17.56 -6.51
N ALA A 32 34.07 17.27 -5.34
CA ALA A 32 34.47 18.27 -4.35
C ALA A 32 35.53 19.27 -4.88
N THR A 33 36.09 19.01 -6.05
CA THR A 33 37.06 19.86 -6.75
C THR A 33 36.43 20.89 -7.68
N GLN A 34 35.13 20.82 -7.94
CA GLN A 34 34.43 21.76 -8.85
C GLN A 34 33.82 22.96 -8.11
N PHE A 35 33.44 22.75 -6.84
CA PHE A 35 32.81 23.75 -5.98
C PHE A 35 33.59 23.87 -4.67
N ALA A 36 33.46 24.99 -3.97
CA ALA A 36 34.05 25.13 -2.63
C ALA A 36 33.53 24.00 -1.71
N SER A 37 34.44 23.15 -1.22
CA SER A 37 34.11 21.90 -0.52
C SER A 37 33.28 22.09 0.75
N LEU A 38 33.41 23.26 1.40
CA LEU A 38 32.64 23.64 2.58
C LEU A 38 31.13 23.71 2.26
N ASP A 39 30.76 24.17 1.07
CA ASP A 39 29.37 24.46 0.71
C ASP A 39 28.61 23.19 0.27
N VAL A 40 29.28 22.27 -0.43
CA VAL A 40 28.67 20.99 -0.82
C VAL A 40 28.35 20.12 0.40
N THR A 41 29.18 20.19 1.43
CA THR A 41 28.96 19.46 2.69
C THR A 41 27.75 20.02 3.43
N ALA A 42 27.57 21.35 3.45
CA ALA A 42 26.41 22.01 4.04
C ALA A 42 25.10 21.65 3.32
N LEU A 43 25.12 21.56 1.98
CA LEU A 43 23.97 21.14 1.18
C LEU A 43 23.53 19.70 1.48
N LYS A 44 24.48 18.79 1.68
CA LYS A 44 24.18 17.38 2.01
C LYS A 44 23.64 17.20 3.43
N ALA A 45 23.94 18.12 4.34
CA ALA A 45 23.58 18.02 5.75
C ALA A 45 22.12 18.41 6.07
N ASN A 46 21.30 18.77 5.07
CA ASN A 46 19.89 19.21 5.25
C ASN A 46 19.74 20.28 6.35
N LEU A 47 20.72 21.19 6.44
CA LEU A 47 20.67 22.27 7.42
C LEU A 47 19.59 23.29 7.02
N THR A 48 18.89 23.82 8.03
CA THR A 48 17.81 24.82 7.87
C THR A 48 18.25 26.09 7.14
N GLU A 49 19.56 26.31 7.01
CA GLU A 49 20.20 27.44 6.33
C GLU A 49 21.09 26.97 5.16
N ALA A 50 20.61 26.01 4.38
CA ALA A 50 21.32 25.59 3.17
C ALA A 50 21.50 26.78 2.20
N PRO A 51 22.69 26.97 1.62
CA PRO A 51 22.93 28.04 0.66
C PRO A 51 22.03 27.88 -0.58
N GLN A 52 21.43 28.99 -1.05
CA GLN A 52 20.53 28.98 -2.21
C GLN A 52 21.25 28.68 -3.53
N TYR A 53 22.55 28.93 -3.58
CA TYR A 53 23.44 28.55 -4.67
C TYR A 53 24.87 28.43 -4.14
N ILE A 54 25.71 27.71 -4.87
CA ILE A 54 27.14 27.58 -4.61
C ILE A 54 27.91 28.08 -5.83
N GLU A 55 29.02 28.76 -5.58
CA GLU A 55 29.89 29.26 -6.64
C GLU A 55 31.00 28.24 -6.95
N GLY A 56 31.22 28.01 -8.24
CA GLY A 56 32.31 27.19 -8.72
C GLY A 56 33.65 27.89 -8.52
N LEU A 57 34.74 27.12 -8.43
CA LEU A 57 36.09 27.67 -8.24
C LEU A 57 36.56 28.59 -9.40
N ASP A 58 35.87 28.52 -10.55
CA ASP A 58 36.14 29.33 -11.73
C ASP A 58 35.45 30.71 -11.70
N GLY A 59 34.57 30.97 -10.72
CA GLY A 59 33.76 32.19 -10.61
C GLY A 59 32.76 32.40 -11.76
N LYS A 60 32.53 31.37 -12.59
CA LYS A 60 31.66 31.43 -13.78
C LYS A 60 30.61 30.34 -13.79
N THR A 61 30.77 29.34 -12.94
CA THR A 61 29.86 28.23 -12.76
C THR A 61 29.10 28.39 -11.46
N PHE A 62 27.78 28.18 -11.49
CA PHE A 62 26.93 28.27 -10.30
C PHE A 62 26.12 27.00 -10.15
N GLY A 63 26.19 26.37 -8.98
CA GLY A 63 25.39 25.20 -8.63
C GLY A 63 24.17 25.59 -7.83
N PHE A 64 22.99 25.16 -8.26
CA PHE A 64 21.73 25.39 -7.56
C PHE A 64 21.20 24.06 -6.99
N PRO A 65 20.95 23.96 -5.68
CA PRO A 65 20.54 22.71 -5.07
C PRO A 65 19.11 22.34 -5.46
N ILE A 66 18.94 21.08 -5.89
CA ILE A 66 17.63 20.51 -6.24
C ILE A 66 17.25 19.49 -5.19
N HIS A 67 16.09 19.70 -4.57
CA HIS A 67 15.55 18.80 -3.56
C HIS A 67 14.36 18.04 -4.14
N ILE A 68 14.35 16.72 -3.97
CA ILE A 68 13.22 15.87 -4.34
C ILE A 68 12.64 15.36 -3.05
N ARG A 69 11.38 15.74 -2.76
CA ARG A 69 10.67 15.33 -1.54
C ARG A 69 11.41 15.69 -0.24
N GLY A 70 12.10 16.83 -0.24
CA GLY A 70 12.87 17.31 0.92
C GLY A 70 14.25 16.67 1.08
N SER A 71 14.66 15.78 0.17
CA SER A 71 16.00 15.21 0.13
C SER A 71 16.84 15.85 -0.97
N PHE A 72 18.08 16.20 -0.67
CA PHE A 72 19.03 16.73 -1.66
C PHE A 72 19.32 15.69 -2.74
N SER A 73 18.95 15.98 -4.00
CA SER A 73 19.10 15.05 -5.12
C SER A 73 20.32 15.36 -5.99
N GLY A 74 20.73 16.63 -6.07
CA GLY A 74 21.86 17.06 -6.87
C GLY A 74 21.89 18.56 -7.10
N LEU A 75 22.71 18.98 -8.07
CA LEU A 75 22.89 20.36 -8.47
C LEU A 75 22.38 20.57 -9.90
N ALA A 76 21.64 21.65 -10.10
CA ALA A 76 21.49 22.29 -11.40
C ALA A 76 22.67 23.25 -11.57
N VAL A 77 23.62 22.88 -12.40
CA VAL A 77 24.86 23.62 -12.66
C VAL A 77 24.65 24.53 -13.88
N VAL A 78 24.82 25.83 -13.70
CA VAL A 78 24.79 26.82 -14.78
C VAL A 78 26.23 27.24 -15.09
N GLU A 79 26.69 26.89 -16.28
CA GLU A 79 28.02 27.21 -16.82
C GLU A 79 27.96 28.52 -17.63
N ASN A 80 29.06 29.28 -17.63
CA ASN A 80 29.25 30.51 -18.40
C ASN A 80 28.25 31.63 -18.08
N PHE A 81 27.86 31.77 -16.80
CA PHE A 81 26.92 32.81 -16.41
C PHE A 81 27.63 34.15 -16.19
N GLU A 82 27.75 34.95 -17.25
CA GLU A 82 28.41 36.26 -17.20
C GLU A 82 27.54 37.32 -16.49
N ASN A 83 28.18 38.23 -15.73
CA ASN A 83 27.52 39.30 -14.97
C ASN A 83 26.49 38.82 -13.93
N ALA A 84 26.86 37.78 -13.19
CA ALA A 84 26.07 37.20 -12.12
C ALA A 84 25.85 38.20 -10.95
N ARG A 85 24.77 38.98 -11.02
CA ARG A 85 24.33 39.79 -9.86
C ARG A 85 23.55 38.90 -8.89
N PRO A 86 23.70 39.07 -7.56
CA PRO A 86 23.00 38.25 -6.57
C PRO A 86 21.48 38.16 -6.79
N GLN A 87 20.84 39.27 -7.16
CA GLN A 87 19.40 39.30 -7.47
C GLN A 87 19.01 38.37 -8.64
N LYS A 88 19.83 38.32 -9.69
CA LYS A 88 19.58 37.44 -10.84
C LYS A 88 19.80 35.98 -10.48
N LEU A 89 20.82 35.69 -9.66
CA LEU A 89 21.11 34.35 -9.18
C LEU A 89 19.98 33.82 -8.30
N MET A 90 19.42 34.64 -7.41
CA MET A 90 18.26 34.26 -6.58
C MET A 90 17.03 33.94 -7.44
N MET A 91 16.69 34.80 -8.40
CA MET A 91 15.57 34.53 -9.32
C MET A 91 15.80 33.25 -10.14
N LEU A 92 17.04 33.00 -10.54
CA LEU A 92 17.40 31.80 -11.28
C LEU A 92 17.31 30.55 -10.41
N ALA A 93 17.73 30.64 -9.14
CA ALA A 93 17.59 29.58 -8.15
C ALA A 93 16.11 29.20 -7.98
N GLU A 94 15.24 30.17 -7.70
CA GLU A 94 13.80 29.94 -7.54
C GLU A 94 13.17 29.30 -8.78
N LEU A 95 13.51 29.81 -9.97
CA LEU A 95 13.00 29.27 -11.23
C LEU A 95 13.50 27.84 -11.47
N LEU A 96 14.79 27.58 -11.29
CA LEU A 96 15.38 26.26 -11.50
C LEU A 96 14.80 25.25 -10.51
N THR A 97 14.72 25.59 -9.22
CA THR A 97 14.09 24.74 -8.21
C THR A 97 12.65 24.43 -8.61
N MET A 98 11.84 25.46 -8.94
CA MET A 98 10.43 25.26 -9.32
C MET A 98 10.28 24.37 -10.56
N VAL A 99 11.04 24.64 -11.62
CA VAL A 99 10.90 23.94 -12.91
C VAL A 99 11.46 22.53 -12.84
N MET A 100 12.59 22.34 -12.17
CA MET A 100 13.23 21.03 -12.02
C MET A 100 12.39 20.14 -11.11
N GLU A 101 11.95 20.62 -9.95
CA GLU A 101 11.10 19.84 -9.04
C GLU A 101 9.76 19.46 -9.67
N ASN A 102 9.09 20.41 -10.34
CA ASN A 102 7.83 20.10 -11.03
C ASN A 102 8.04 19.16 -12.21
N GLY A 103 9.13 19.33 -12.97
CA GLY A 103 9.43 18.46 -14.11
C GLY A 103 9.71 17.02 -13.70
N ILE A 104 10.44 16.80 -12.59
CA ILE A 104 10.63 15.46 -12.01
C ILE A 104 9.27 14.87 -11.62
N ARG A 105 8.45 15.62 -10.87
CA ARG A 105 7.14 15.15 -10.41
C ARG A 105 6.25 14.75 -11.60
N GLN A 106 6.30 15.50 -12.70
CA GLN A 106 5.54 15.18 -13.90
C GLN A 106 6.04 13.93 -14.60
N GLU A 107 7.36 13.74 -14.73
CA GLU A 107 7.89 12.55 -15.39
C GLU A 107 7.69 11.30 -14.53
N ASP A 108 7.86 11.39 -13.20
CA ASP A 108 7.52 10.31 -12.27
C ASP A 108 6.04 9.93 -12.39
N ARG A 109 5.16 10.93 -12.44
CA ARG A 109 3.73 10.71 -12.65
C ARG A 109 3.44 10.04 -13.99
N LYS A 110 4.14 10.43 -15.05
CA LYS A 110 3.97 9.86 -16.39
C LYS A 110 4.46 8.41 -16.44
N GLU A 111 5.59 8.10 -15.82
CA GLU A 111 6.09 6.72 -15.74
C GLU A 111 5.14 5.84 -14.92
N ARG A 112 4.59 6.36 -13.82
CA ARG A 112 3.53 5.67 -13.06
C ARG A 112 2.31 5.38 -13.92
N LEU A 113 1.83 6.36 -14.68
CA LEU A 113 0.70 6.17 -15.59
C LEU A 113 1.02 5.12 -16.65
N ARG A 114 2.24 5.10 -17.18
CA ARG A 114 2.69 4.10 -18.14
C ARG A 114 2.69 2.70 -17.54
N LEU A 115 3.17 2.51 -16.32
CA LEU A 115 3.14 1.23 -15.61
C LEU A 115 1.71 0.77 -15.31
N ILE A 116 0.82 1.70 -14.96
CA ILE A 116 -0.60 1.41 -14.78
C ILE A 116 -1.22 0.97 -16.11
N GLU A 117 -0.95 1.69 -17.19
CA GLU A 117 -1.43 1.37 -18.53
C GLU A 117 -0.91 -0.01 -18.98
N GLU A 118 0.37 -0.30 -18.79
CA GLU A 118 0.99 -1.59 -19.09
C GLU A 118 0.32 -2.74 -18.31
N ARG A 119 0.09 -2.54 -17.00
CA ARG A 119 -0.65 -3.49 -16.16
C ARG A 119 -2.11 -3.66 -16.61
N LEU A 120 -2.77 -2.59 -17.04
CA LEU A 120 -4.14 -2.66 -17.56
C LEU A 120 -4.20 -3.42 -18.89
N THR A 121 -3.24 -3.23 -19.79
CA THR A 121 -3.16 -4.00 -21.04
C THR A 121 -2.91 -5.49 -20.79
N LEU A 122 -2.10 -5.85 -19.79
CA LEU A 122 -1.89 -7.26 -19.42
C LEU A 122 -3.15 -7.89 -18.81
N LEU A 123 -4.01 -7.10 -18.15
CA LEU A 123 -5.29 -7.55 -17.61
C LEU A 123 -6.40 -7.70 -18.66
N ASP A 124 -6.23 -7.12 -19.85
CA ASP A 124 -7.19 -7.28 -20.97
C ASP A 124 -7.03 -8.63 -21.70
N GLU A 125 -5.88 -9.31 -21.55
CA GLU A 125 -5.62 -10.62 -22.17
C GLU A 125 -6.11 -11.81 -21.31
N ASP A 126 -6.25 -11.64 -19.99
CA ASP A 126 -6.79 -12.65 -19.07
C ASP A 126 -8.22 -12.29 -18.61
N SER A 127 -9.21 -13.01 -19.13
CA SER A 127 -10.65 -12.74 -18.99
C SER A 127 -11.24 -12.98 -17.59
N ASN A 128 -10.81 -12.23 -16.58
CA ASN A 128 -11.42 -12.18 -15.23
C ASN A 128 -11.72 -10.76 -14.75
N VAL A 129 -11.86 -9.80 -15.67
CA VAL A 129 -12.17 -8.41 -15.35
C VAL A 129 -13.64 -8.29 -14.91
N ILE A 130 -13.87 -8.05 -13.62
CA ILE A 130 -15.19 -7.68 -13.10
C ILE A 130 -15.41 -6.19 -13.42
N PRO A 131 -16.42 -5.83 -14.24
CA PRO A 131 -16.68 -4.44 -14.58
C PRO A 131 -17.14 -3.68 -13.34
N LEU A 132 -16.28 -2.78 -12.84
CA LEU A 132 -16.66 -1.82 -11.81
C LEU A 132 -17.64 -0.80 -12.40
N ARG A 133 -18.65 -0.40 -11.61
CA ARG A 133 -19.67 0.55 -12.09
C ARG A 133 -19.01 1.90 -12.45
N PRO A 134 -19.29 2.48 -13.64
CA PRO A 134 -18.62 3.69 -14.15
C PRO A 134 -18.68 4.91 -13.21
N ALA A 135 -19.70 4.99 -12.36
CA ALA A 135 -19.95 6.15 -11.50
C ALA A 135 -18.97 6.33 -10.33
N ARG A 136 -18.04 5.40 -10.07
CA ARG A 136 -17.21 5.41 -8.85
C ARG A 136 -15.70 5.18 -9.03
N PHE A 137 -15.19 5.18 -10.27
CA PHE A 137 -13.76 5.06 -10.58
C PHE A 137 -12.86 6.04 -9.80
N GLY A 138 -13.38 7.23 -9.45
CA GLY A 138 -12.64 8.23 -8.67
C GLY A 138 -12.25 7.81 -7.25
N ARG A 139 -12.87 6.77 -6.67
CA ARG A 139 -12.54 6.28 -5.31
C ARG A 139 -11.51 5.15 -5.28
N VAL A 140 -11.44 4.34 -6.34
CA VAL A 140 -10.49 3.22 -6.44
C VAL A 140 -9.05 3.73 -6.58
N LEU A 141 -8.87 4.85 -7.30
CA LEU A 141 -7.56 5.49 -7.49
C LEU A 141 -6.97 6.11 -6.21
N GLN A 142 -7.78 6.37 -5.17
CA GLN A 142 -7.26 6.93 -3.90
C GLN A 142 -6.52 5.91 -3.03
N VAL A 143 -6.57 4.60 -3.35
CA VAL A 143 -5.89 3.55 -2.58
C VAL A 143 -4.61 3.04 -3.27
N VAL A 144 -4.33 3.48 -4.50
CA VAL A 144 -3.13 3.08 -5.26
C VAL A 144 -1.90 3.96 -4.93
N ASP A 145 -1.97 4.78 -3.86
CA ASP A 145 -0.79 5.46 -3.29
C ASP A 145 0.03 4.46 -2.44
N THR A 146 0.54 3.42 -3.09
CA THR A 146 1.43 2.44 -2.47
C THR A 146 2.88 2.97 -2.51
N GLU A 147 3.20 3.92 -1.64
CA GLU A 147 4.59 4.28 -1.31
C GLU A 147 5.11 3.58 -0.03
N MET A 148 4.48 2.48 0.41
CA MET A 148 4.88 1.76 1.64
C MET A 148 5.20 0.27 1.46
N GLN A 149 5.57 -0.19 0.26
CA GLN A 149 5.93 -1.60 0.04
C GLN A 149 7.41 -1.95 0.28
N SER A 150 8.25 -1.05 0.79
CA SER A 150 9.70 -1.27 0.84
C SER A 150 10.31 -1.67 2.18
N GLU A 151 9.61 -1.59 3.33
CA GLU A 151 10.27 -1.78 4.65
C GLU A 151 9.52 -2.64 5.69
N MET A 152 8.39 -3.24 5.38
CA MET A 152 7.73 -4.17 6.31
C MET A 152 8.17 -5.61 6.03
N GLY A 153 8.97 -6.18 6.94
CA GLY A 153 9.45 -7.57 6.92
C GLY A 153 8.35 -8.63 6.81
N ASP A 154 8.69 -9.90 6.98
CA ASP A 154 7.79 -11.07 6.89
C ASP A 154 6.73 -11.10 8.02
N SER A 155 5.96 -10.03 8.17
CA SER A 155 4.76 -10.02 8.99
C SER A 155 3.74 -10.97 8.35
N PRO A 156 3.15 -11.89 9.15
CA PRO A 156 2.16 -12.84 8.66
C PRO A 156 0.95 -12.09 8.07
N ILE A 157 0.46 -12.56 6.93
CA ILE A 157 -0.71 -11.99 6.25
C ILE A 157 -1.95 -12.31 7.09
N VAL A 158 -2.63 -11.26 7.56
CA VAL A 158 -3.89 -11.42 8.30
C VAL A 158 -4.99 -11.82 7.31
N THR A 159 -5.43 -13.07 7.39
CA THR A 159 -6.54 -13.61 6.57
C THR A 159 -7.85 -13.68 7.33
N THR A 160 -7.83 -13.63 8.66
CA THR A 160 -9.01 -13.77 9.53
C THR A 160 -10.04 -12.66 9.28
N PRO A 161 -11.29 -12.98 8.91
CA PRO A 161 -12.33 -11.98 8.67
C PRO A 161 -12.59 -11.12 9.91
N LEU A 162 -12.73 -9.81 9.74
CA LEU A 162 -12.94 -8.86 10.85
C LEU A 162 -14.34 -8.27 10.83
N LEU A 163 -15.02 -8.29 11.98
CA LEU A 163 -16.28 -7.58 12.21
C LEU A 163 -16.05 -6.46 13.22
N LEU A 164 -16.21 -5.23 12.76
CA LEU A 164 -16.04 -4.02 13.56
C LEU A 164 -17.40 -3.56 14.06
N GLU A 165 -17.63 -3.70 15.37
CA GLU A 165 -18.81 -3.11 16.00
C GLU A 165 -18.50 -1.69 16.42
N THR A 166 -19.40 -0.76 16.13
CA THR A 166 -19.19 0.63 16.54
C THR A 166 -20.49 1.36 16.76
N ASP A 167 -20.43 2.56 17.31
CA ASP A 167 -21.56 3.48 17.30
C ASP A 167 -21.70 4.17 15.92
N ALA A 168 -22.91 4.67 15.64
CA ALA A 168 -23.25 5.25 14.34
C ALA A 168 -22.38 6.45 13.90
N SER A 169 -21.53 7.00 14.78
CA SER A 169 -20.72 8.18 14.51
C SER A 169 -19.29 7.87 14.03
N PHE A 170 -18.84 6.61 14.14
CA PHE A 170 -17.45 6.26 13.93
C PHE A 170 -17.10 6.00 12.44
N PRO A 171 -15.95 6.51 11.94
CA PRO A 171 -15.57 6.39 10.54
C PRO A 171 -14.95 5.02 10.21
N LEU A 172 -15.76 3.96 10.20
CA LEU A 172 -15.34 2.58 9.91
C LEU A 172 -14.49 2.41 8.65
N SER A 173 -14.79 3.17 7.60
CA SER A 173 -14.04 3.10 6.34
C SER A 173 -12.56 3.46 6.52
N ARG A 174 -12.23 4.39 7.44
CA ARG A 174 -10.84 4.76 7.72
C ARG A 174 -10.11 3.60 8.39
N VAL A 175 -10.74 2.94 9.37
CA VAL A 175 -10.14 1.77 10.03
C VAL A 175 -9.95 0.63 9.05
N GLY A 176 -10.94 0.36 8.18
CA GLY A 176 -10.81 -0.66 7.14
C GLY A 176 -9.61 -0.40 6.19
N ILE A 177 -9.37 0.86 5.82
CA ILE A 177 -8.21 1.25 5.00
C ILE A 177 -6.89 1.04 5.74
N GLU A 178 -6.80 1.42 7.02
CA GLU A 178 -5.58 1.23 7.82
C GLU A 178 -5.26 -0.27 8.02
N VAL A 179 -6.28 -1.09 8.26
CA VAL A 179 -6.12 -2.55 8.30
C VAL A 179 -5.64 -3.07 6.95
N HIS A 180 -6.23 -2.59 5.85
CA HIS A 180 -5.81 -2.97 4.51
C HIS A 180 -4.34 -2.63 4.22
N HIS A 181 -3.87 -1.42 4.57
CA HIS A 181 -2.47 -1.03 4.39
C HIS A 181 -1.49 -2.00 5.07
N SER A 182 -1.90 -2.62 6.16
CA SER A 182 -1.08 -3.60 6.89
C SER A 182 -1.14 -5.01 6.29
N SER A 183 -2.12 -5.28 5.42
CA SER A 183 -2.40 -6.63 4.89
C SER A 183 -1.60 -7.01 3.63
N LYS A 184 -0.80 -6.10 3.06
CA LYS A 184 -0.03 -6.28 1.79
C LYS A 184 -0.87 -6.66 0.56
N ARG A 185 -2.20 -6.49 0.62
CA ARG A 185 -3.13 -6.81 -0.46
C ARG A 185 -3.12 -5.73 -1.54
N TRP A 186 -3.43 -6.11 -2.78
CA TRP A 186 -3.25 -5.23 -3.95
C TRP A 186 -4.36 -4.19 -4.14
N ALA A 187 -5.54 -4.39 -3.54
CA ALA A 187 -6.66 -3.45 -3.63
C ALA A 187 -7.58 -3.50 -2.41
N PHE A 188 -8.30 -2.40 -2.21
CA PHE A 188 -9.41 -2.26 -1.26
C PHE A 188 -10.68 -1.89 -2.02
N LEU A 189 -11.71 -2.74 -1.95
CA LEU A 189 -12.98 -2.53 -2.64
C LEU A 189 -14.15 -2.52 -1.67
N SER A 190 -15.07 -1.57 -1.85
CA SER A 190 -16.35 -1.63 -1.15
C SER A 190 -17.32 -2.56 -1.87
N VAL A 191 -18.11 -3.30 -1.10
CA VAL A 191 -19.18 -4.15 -1.64
C VAL A 191 -20.19 -3.38 -2.50
N GLU A 192 -20.38 -2.08 -2.23
CA GLU A 192 -21.28 -1.21 -2.99
C GLU A 192 -20.80 -0.94 -4.42
N ASP A 193 -19.50 -1.08 -4.64
CA ASP A 193 -18.85 -0.82 -5.92
C ASP A 193 -18.84 -2.08 -6.82
N LEU A 194 -19.16 -3.23 -6.24
CA LEU A 194 -19.27 -4.51 -6.93
C LEU A 194 -20.67 -4.71 -7.54
N PRO A 195 -20.77 -5.50 -8.62
CA PRO A 195 -22.06 -5.88 -9.16
C PRO A 195 -22.82 -6.79 -8.17
N ALA A 196 -24.16 -6.70 -8.19
CA ALA A 196 -25.02 -7.28 -7.15
C ALA A 196 -25.00 -8.82 -7.12
N ASP A 197 -24.60 -9.43 -8.23
CA ASP A 197 -24.45 -10.86 -8.46
C ASP A 197 -23.17 -11.45 -7.85
N ILE A 198 -22.28 -10.63 -7.27
CA ILE A 198 -21.07 -11.12 -6.61
C ILE A 198 -21.39 -12.12 -5.48
N PHE A 199 -22.54 -11.97 -4.84
CA PHE A 199 -23.02 -12.87 -3.79
C PHE A 199 -23.91 -14.01 -4.31
N ASN A 200 -24.04 -14.22 -5.62
CA ASN A 200 -24.84 -15.34 -6.13
C ASN A 200 -24.17 -16.69 -5.86
N SER A 201 -22.84 -16.71 -5.79
CA SER A 201 -22.07 -17.92 -5.54
C SER A 201 -20.81 -17.60 -4.74
N LYS A 202 -20.30 -18.61 -4.04
CA LYS A 202 -19.04 -18.50 -3.29
C LYS A 202 -17.86 -18.27 -4.25
N GLU A 203 -17.85 -18.93 -5.40
CA GLU A 203 -16.80 -18.88 -6.41
C GLU A 203 -16.63 -17.47 -6.98
N ASN A 204 -17.71 -16.67 -7.04
CA ASN A 204 -17.64 -15.28 -7.45
C ASN A 204 -16.84 -14.41 -6.45
N LEU A 205 -16.96 -14.68 -5.16
CA LEU A 205 -16.13 -14.02 -4.14
C LEU A 205 -14.68 -14.48 -4.24
N GLU A 206 -14.41 -15.77 -4.43
CA GLU A 206 -13.04 -16.29 -4.59
C GLU A 206 -12.31 -15.68 -5.81
N LYS A 207 -13.03 -15.46 -6.92
CA LYS A 207 -12.48 -14.84 -8.14
C LYS A 207 -12.00 -13.39 -7.97
N LEU A 208 -12.37 -12.70 -6.89
CA LEU A 208 -11.86 -11.36 -6.59
C LEU A 208 -10.35 -11.37 -6.28
N GLY A 209 -9.79 -12.52 -5.91
CA GLY A 209 -8.36 -12.67 -5.64
C GLY A 209 -7.91 -12.01 -4.33
N GLY A 210 -6.60 -11.82 -4.17
CA GLY A 210 -5.96 -11.33 -2.94
C GLY A 210 -6.20 -9.84 -2.60
N LEU A 211 -7.44 -9.37 -2.61
CA LEU A 211 -7.85 -8.00 -2.25
C LEU A 211 -8.53 -7.92 -0.87
N THR A 212 -8.82 -6.71 -0.41
CA THR A 212 -9.65 -6.48 0.78
C THR A 212 -11.06 -6.05 0.37
N LEU A 213 -12.05 -6.84 0.77
CA LEU A 213 -13.47 -6.56 0.56
C LEU A 213 -14.05 -5.89 1.81
N PHE A 214 -14.52 -4.66 1.67
CA PHE A 214 -15.11 -3.88 2.75
C PHE A 214 -16.64 -3.81 2.66
N ILE A 215 -17.31 -4.28 3.71
CA ILE A 215 -18.77 -4.23 3.87
C ILE A 215 -19.07 -3.20 4.96
N ARG A 216 -19.57 -2.02 4.58
CA ARG A 216 -19.79 -0.91 5.54
C ARG A 216 -20.75 -1.27 6.66
N ASP A 217 -21.86 -1.93 6.32
CA ASP A 217 -22.87 -2.38 7.26
C ASP A 217 -23.34 -3.79 6.88
N LEU A 218 -22.88 -4.79 7.63
CA LEU A 218 -23.18 -6.20 7.36
C LEU A 218 -24.68 -6.49 7.40
N SER A 219 -25.45 -5.74 8.19
CA SER A 219 -26.89 -5.92 8.35
C SER A 219 -27.70 -5.50 7.13
N THR A 220 -27.08 -4.80 6.18
CA THR A 220 -27.71 -4.39 4.92
C THR A 220 -27.76 -5.52 3.89
N LEU A 221 -26.96 -6.57 4.08
CA LEU A 221 -27.00 -7.73 3.21
C LEU A 221 -28.28 -8.53 3.43
N THR A 222 -28.90 -8.98 2.34
CA THR A 222 -30.04 -9.90 2.42
C THR A 222 -29.62 -11.24 3.03
N THR A 223 -30.58 -12.00 3.57
CA THR A 223 -30.31 -13.33 4.14
C THR A 223 -29.58 -14.25 3.16
N SER A 224 -29.96 -14.23 1.88
CA SER A 224 -29.29 -15.01 0.84
C SER A 224 -27.82 -14.61 0.67
N GLN A 225 -27.51 -13.31 0.68
CA GLN A 225 -26.14 -12.80 0.57
C GLN A 225 -25.33 -13.14 1.81
N GLN A 226 -25.94 -13.05 3.00
CA GLN A 226 -25.30 -13.46 4.26
C GLN A 226 -24.97 -14.95 4.28
N THR A 227 -25.85 -15.82 3.77
CA THR A 227 -25.58 -17.26 3.63
C THR A 227 -24.40 -17.51 2.70
N LYS A 228 -24.34 -16.83 1.56
CA LYS A 228 -23.23 -16.97 0.59
C LYS A 228 -21.90 -16.45 1.11
N LEU A 229 -21.94 -15.34 1.86
CA LEU A 229 -20.78 -14.87 2.59
C LEU A 229 -20.34 -15.88 3.66
N ALA A 230 -21.27 -16.49 4.41
CA ALA A 230 -20.92 -17.51 5.40
C ALA A 230 -20.29 -18.76 4.77
N GLU A 231 -20.84 -19.24 3.65
CA GLU A 231 -20.25 -20.34 2.87
C GLU A 231 -18.80 -20.02 2.45
N TYR A 232 -18.55 -18.79 2.00
CA TYR A 232 -17.22 -18.30 1.66
C TYR A 232 -16.29 -18.26 2.89
N LEU A 233 -16.69 -17.61 3.98
CA LEU A 233 -15.86 -17.45 5.18
C LEU A 233 -15.60 -18.76 5.95
N ALA A 234 -16.45 -19.78 5.74
CA ALA A 234 -16.24 -21.11 6.29
C ALA A 234 -15.17 -21.94 5.54
N SER A 235 -14.68 -21.43 4.41
CA SER A 235 -13.65 -22.09 3.60
C SER A 235 -12.26 -21.91 4.21
N GLU A 236 -11.32 -22.78 3.84
CA GLU A 236 -9.93 -22.65 4.29
C GLU A 236 -9.34 -21.31 3.79
N PRO A 237 -8.85 -20.46 4.70
CA PRO A 237 -8.33 -19.16 4.31
C PRO A 237 -7.06 -19.31 3.47
N SER A 238 -7.00 -18.56 2.36
CA SER A 238 -5.82 -18.49 1.48
C SER A 238 -5.40 -17.03 1.29
N GLU A 239 -4.12 -16.81 1.01
CA GLU A 239 -3.58 -15.48 0.68
C GLU A 239 -4.18 -14.92 -0.62
N ASP A 240 -4.47 -15.81 -1.56
CA ASP A 240 -5.09 -15.50 -2.85
C ASP A 240 -6.59 -15.22 -2.75
N MET A 241 -7.20 -15.41 -1.58
CA MET A 241 -8.62 -15.14 -1.36
C MET A 241 -8.84 -13.75 -0.75
N PRO A 242 -9.98 -13.08 -1.03
CA PRO A 242 -10.30 -11.81 -0.42
C PRO A 242 -10.32 -11.83 1.10
N HIS A 243 -9.68 -10.84 1.72
CA HIS A 243 -9.87 -10.58 3.14
C HIS A 243 -11.12 -9.72 3.34
N VAL A 244 -12.03 -10.16 4.21
CA VAL A 244 -13.30 -9.47 4.45
C VAL A 244 -13.24 -8.67 5.74
N ILE A 245 -13.52 -7.38 5.63
CA ILE A 245 -13.71 -6.46 6.75
C ILE A 245 -15.15 -5.96 6.69
N ALA A 246 -15.92 -6.22 7.73
CA ALA A 246 -17.30 -5.81 7.85
C ALA A 246 -17.48 -4.86 9.03
N GLY A 247 -18.41 -3.91 8.92
CA GLY A 247 -18.82 -3.03 10.01
C GLY A 247 -20.28 -3.24 10.40
N ILE A 248 -20.64 -2.88 11.64
CA ILE A 248 -22.01 -2.74 12.12
C ILE A 248 -22.09 -1.57 13.12
N ASN A 249 -23.24 -0.89 13.17
CA ASN A 249 -23.47 0.29 14.02
C ASN A 249 -24.21 -0.03 15.33
N GLU A 250 -24.43 -1.31 15.60
CA GLU A 250 -25.14 -1.87 16.76
C GLU A 250 -24.42 -3.17 17.16
N SER A 251 -24.66 -3.70 18.37
CA SER A 251 -24.03 -4.97 18.74
C SER A 251 -24.53 -6.12 17.87
N ALA A 252 -23.63 -7.04 17.50
CA ALA A 252 -23.98 -8.21 16.69
C ALA A 252 -25.09 -9.04 17.37
N GLU A 253 -25.04 -9.16 18.69
CA GLU A 253 -26.06 -9.84 19.50
C GLU A 253 -27.47 -9.25 19.27
N THR A 254 -27.59 -7.93 19.29
CA THR A 254 -28.87 -7.24 19.08
C THR A 254 -29.39 -7.46 17.67
N LEU A 255 -28.50 -7.36 16.66
CA LEU A 255 -28.85 -7.59 15.26
C LEU A 255 -29.24 -9.04 14.98
N VAL A 256 -28.61 -10.00 15.66
CA VAL A 256 -28.96 -11.43 15.60
C VAL A 256 -30.34 -11.67 16.22
N GLN A 257 -30.60 -11.12 17.42
CA GLN A 257 -31.91 -11.23 18.07
C GLN A 257 -33.03 -10.60 17.23
N ALA A 258 -32.73 -9.50 16.52
CA ALA A 258 -33.66 -8.84 15.60
C ALA A 258 -33.81 -9.57 14.24
N GLY A 259 -33.08 -10.66 14.00
CA GLY A 259 -33.12 -11.40 12.73
C GLY A 259 -32.49 -10.66 11.54
N ARG A 260 -31.71 -9.61 11.80
CA ARG A 260 -30.99 -8.83 10.78
C ARG A 260 -29.64 -9.44 10.41
N LEU A 261 -29.05 -10.24 11.31
CA LEU A 261 -27.83 -11.00 11.06
C LEU A 261 -28.02 -12.50 11.36
N LEU A 262 -27.42 -13.34 10.53
CA LEU A 262 -27.36 -14.78 10.78
C LEU A 262 -26.33 -15.09 11.89
N PRO A 263 -26.71 -15.86 12.94
CA PRO A 263 -25.78 -16.22 14.01
C PRO A 263 -24.52 -16.93 13.51
N GLN A 264 -24.69 -17.84 12.54
CA GLN A 264 -23.60 -18.61 11.95
C GLN A 264 -22.60 -17.73 11.20
N LEU A 265 -23.06 -16.63 10.59
CA LEU A 265 -22.18 -15.68 9.90
C LEU A 265 -21.31 -14.93 10.91
N VAL A 266 -21.91 -14.45 12.01
CA VAL A 266 -21.18 -13.69 13.05
C VAL A 266 -20.07 -14.53 13.67
N GLN A 267 -20.30 -15.83 13.87
CA GLN A 267 -19.31 -16.77 14.42
C GLN A 267 -18.05 -16.96 13.55
N LEU A 268 -18.13 -16.60 12.26
CA LEU A 268 -17.00 -16.71 11.32
C LEU A 268 -16.10 -15.47 11.34
N PHE A 269 -16.51 -14.40 12.02
CA PHE A 269 -15.74 -13.18 12.17
C PHE A 269 -15.01 -13.13 13.51
N ALA A 270 -13.80 -12.58 13.51
CA ALA A 270 -13.22 -12.02 14.72
C ALA A 270 -13.89 -10.68 15.02
N VAL A 271 -14.70 -10.64 16.08
CA VAL A 271 -15.49 -9.47 16.47
C VAL A 271 -14.66 -8.54 17.32
N SER A 272 -14.62 -7.26 16.95
CA SER A 272 -13.94 -6.21 17.71
C SER A 272 -14.88 -5.03 17.95
N SER A 273 -15.08 -4.71 19.22
CA SER A 273 -15.93 -3.59 19.63
C SER A 273 -15.09 -2.30 19.72
N LEU A 274 -15.45 -1.31 18.91
CA LEU A 274 -14.82 -0.01 18.82
C LEU A 274 -15.72 1.04 19.47
N GLN A 275 -15.33 1.48 20.66
CA GLN A 275 -15.97 2.62 21.31
C GLN A 275 -15.36 3.92 20.79
N THR A 276 -16.17 4.98 20.60
CA THR A 276 -15.67 6.34 20.41
C THR A 276 -14.81 6.75 21.61
N THR A 277 -13.52 6.53 21.48
CA THR A 277 -12.48 6.98 22.39
C THR A 277 -11.71 8.08 21.68
N ASN A 278 -10.92 8.88 22.42
CA ASN A 278 -10.05 9.92 21.83
C ASN A 278 -8.88 9.32 21.00
N LYS A 279 -8.96 8.06 20.57
CA LYS A 279 -7.95 7.38 19.77
C LYS A 279 -8.12 7.69 18.29
N THR A 280 -7.00 7.84 17.59
CA THR A 280 -6.98 7.99 16.12
C THR A 280 -7.28 6.67 15.42
N ALA A 281 -7.75 6.72 14.17
CA ALA A 281 -8.04 5.51 13.38
C ALA A 281 -6.82 4.59 13.24
N GLY A 282 -5.62 5.15 13.07
CA GLY A 282 -4.38 4.37 12.97
C GLY A 282 -4.02 3.65 14.28
N GLN A 283 -4.26 4.27 15.44
CA GLN A 283 -4.06 3.61 16.75
C GLN A 283 -5.02 2.43 16.92
N ILE A 284 -6.28 2.62 16.54
CA ILE A 284 -7.30 1.57 16.60
C ILE A 284 -6.94 0.43 15.65
N ALA A 285 -6.55 0.72 14.41
CA ALA A 285 -6.15 -0.29 13.45
C ALA A 285 -4.95 -1.11 13.94
N LYS A 286 -3.94 -0.45 14.53
CA LYS A 286 -2.80 -1.14 15.14
C LYS A 286 -3.23 -2.08 16.26
N GLU A 287 -4.06 -1.62 17.18
CA GLU A 287 -4.58 -2.46 18.28
C GLU A 287 -5.39 -3.66 17.75
N LEU A 288 -6.20 -3.46 16.71
CA LEU A 288 -6.95 -4.53 16.05
C LEU A 288 -6.05 -5.56 15.40
N ILE A 289 -5.01 -5.13 14.69
CA ILE A 289 -4.05 -6.02 14.05
C ILE A 289 -3.29 -6.81 15.12
N ASP A 290 -2.78 -6.14 16.15
CA ASP A 290 -2.05 -6.78 17.24
C ASP A 290 -2.94 -7.82 17.97
N ALA A 291 -4.21 -7.48 18.26
CA ALA A 291 -5.16 -8.40 18.87
C ALA A 291 -5.50 -9.59 17.96
N THR A 292 -5.66 -9.35 16.66
CA THR A 292 -5.95 -10.41 15.68
C THR A 292 -4.77 -11.37 15.56
N LEU A 293 -3.54 -10.83 15.51
CA LEU A 293 -2.32 -11.63 15.50
C LEU A 293 -2.16 -12.47 16.77
N GLN A 294 -2.42 -11.90 17.95
CA GLN A 294 -2.40 -12.64 19.20
C GLN A 294 -3.43 -13.79 19.21
N HIS A 295 -4.64 -13.54 18.70
CA HIS A 295 -5.67 -14.57 18.60
C HIS A 295 -5.27 -15.71 17.66
N ILE A 296 -4.69 -15.38 16.48
CA ILE A 296 -4.16 -16.37 15.54
C ILE A 296 -3.05 -17.20 16.20
N MET A 297 -2.11 -16.56 16.90
CA MET A 297 -1.02 -17.25 17.60
C MET A 297 -1.54 -18.20 18.68
N GLN A 298 -2.49 -17.77 19.50
CA GLN A 298 -3.08 -18.60 20.54
C GLN A 298 -3.81 -19.82 19.95
N LYS A 299 -4.62 -19.62 18.91
CA LYS A 299 -5.35 -20.70 18.24
C LYS A 299 -4.41 -21.71 17.59
N THR A 300 -3.30 -21.23 17.01
CA THR A 300 -2.25 -22.09 16.43
C THR A 300 -1.58 -22.95 17.51
N MET A 301 -1.26 -22.35 18.67
CA MET A 301 -0.70 -23.08 19.82
C MET A 301 -1.65 -24.14 20.37
N GLU A 302 -2.95 -23.85 20.47
CA GLU A 302 -3.96 -24.81 20.91
C GLU A 302 -4.09 -26.00 19.93
N THR A 303 -4.08 -25.76 18.61
CA THR A 303 -4.10 -26.85 17.62
C THR A 303 -2.83 -27.72 17.64
N HIS A 304 -1.67 -27.16 17.96
CA HIS A 304 -0.43 -27.94 18.09
C HIS A 304 -0.35 -28.70 19.42
N ALA A 305 -0.86 -28.14 20.51
CA ALA A 305 -0.90 -28.81 21.82
C ALA A 305 -1.82 -30.05 21.82
N VAL A 306 -2.88 -30.08 21.00
CA VAL A 306 -3.78 -31.23 20.86
C VAL A 306 -3.19 -32.32 19.94
N GLY A 307 -2.21 -31.99 19.10
CA GLY A 307 -1.55 -32.92 18.17
C GLY A 307 -0.46 -33.81 18.79
N GLU A 308 -0.04 -33.57 20.04
CA GLU A 308 1.01 -34.35 20.72
C GLU A 308 0.49 -35.46 21.66
N HIS A 309 -0.79 -35.84 21.59
CA HIS A 309 -1.22 -37.14 22.09
C HIS A 309 -0.97 -38.23 21.04
N PHE A 310 0.32 -38.58 20.96
CA PHE A 310 0.84 -39.84 20.45
C PHE A 310 -0.06 -41.01 20.89
N ILE A 311 -0.76 -41.63 19.94
CA ILE A 311 -1.27 -42.98 20.11
C ILE A 311 -0.02 -43.88 20.09
N PRO A 312 0.32 -44.62 21.16
CA PRO A 312 1.39 -45.60 21.08
C PRO A 312 0.92 -46.72 20.14
N PHE A 313 1.49 -46.77 18.94
CA PHE A 313 1.41 -47.92 18.06
C PHE A 313 2.13 -49.08 18.75
N ASN A 314 1.38 -49.87 19.52
CA ASN A 314 1.86 -51.11 20.10
C ASN A 314 1.86 -52.16 18.99
N MET A 315 2.95 -52.22 18.23
CA MET A 315 3.15 -53.25 17.21
C MET A 315 3.60 -54.53 17.91
N GLN A 316 2.63 -55.32 18.39
CA GLN A 316 2.89 -56.70 18.80
C GLN A 316 3.11 -57.54 17.53
N TYR A 317 4.36 -57.95 17.32
CA TYR A 317 4.72 -59.01 16.39
C TYR A 317 4.02 -60.31 16.81
N PHE A 318 3.02 -60.74 16.05
CA PHE A 318 2.57 -62.13 16.07
C PHE A 318 3.40 -62.93 15.07
N ASN A 319 4.31 -63.74 15.61
CA ASN A 319 4.81 -64.93 14.94
C ASN A 319 3.70 -65.98 14.92
N SER A 320 3.40 -66.52 13.74
CA SER A 320 2.96 -67.91 13.62
C SER A 320 3.30 -68.40 12.22
N ASP A 321 4.47 -69.02 12.11
CA ASP A 321 4.62 -70.21 11.27
C ASP A 321 3.55 -71.21 11.70
N GLU A 322 2.73 -71.69 10.77
CA GLU A 322 2.38 -73.11 10.73
C GLU A 322 1.88 -73.51 9.34
N THR A 323 2.63 -74.46 8.80
CA THR A 323 2.39 -75.33 7.65
C THR A 323 0.98 -75.90 7.56
N ASN A 324 0.41 -76.02 6.35
CA ASN A 324 -0.03 -77.35 5.89
C ASN A 324 -0.30 -77.48 4.39
N SER A 325 -0.02 -78.70 3.96
CA SER A 325 0.06 -79.31 2.64
C SER A 325 -1.26 -79.80 2.02
N PHE A 326 -1.18 -80.17 0.73
CA PHE A 326 -2.13 -80.92 -0.13
C PHE A 326 -3.38 -80.13 -0.56
N HIS A 327 -3.81 -80.09 -1.83
CA HIS A 327 -3.79 -81.12 -2.87
C HIS A 327 -3.73 -80.53 -4.28
#